data_AF-A0A9D4WXY0-F1
#
_entry.id   AF-A0A9D4WXY0-F1
#
_cell.length_a   1.000
_cell.length_b   1.000
_cell.length_c   1.000
_cell.angle_alpha   90.00
_cell.angle_beta   90.00
_cell.angle_gamma   90.00
#
_symmetry.space_group_name_H-M   'P 1'
#
loop_
_entity.id
_entity.type
_entity.pdbx_description
1 polymer ?
#
loop_
_entity_poly.entity_id
_entity_poly.type
_entity_poly.pdbx_seq_one_letter_code
_entity_poly.pdbx_strand_id
1 'polypeptide(L)'
;MASFLTDLAKPYVEKLINGVIAKSSYICCFMCIAKDFEEEKARLEVERTTFKQRIEVATRRGEDVQANALSWVEEADKLIQEDTKTKQKCFFEFCPHCIWRYRRGKVLANKKDHIKELMEAGKELTIGLPTRLPDVERYSSQHYMHFKSRESKYIELLDELKDDNNYMIGLQGMGAQEKLH
;
A
#
# COMPACT_ATOMS: atom_id res chain seq x y z
N MET A 1 20.60 36.63 42.09
CA MET A 1 19.55 35.61 42.34
C MET A 1 18.30 35.83 41.49
N ALA A 2 17.80 37.06 41.30
CA ALA A 2 16.61 37.31 40.48
C ALA A 2 16.78 36.94 38.98
N SER A 3 17.93 37.21 38.37
CA SER A 3 18.22 36.89 36.95
C SER A 3 18.24 35.38 36.65
N PHE A 4 18.75 34.58 37.59
CA PHE A 4 18.80 33.13 37.46
C PHE A 4 17.41 32.49 37.46
N LEU A 5 16.51 32.99 38.32
CA LEU A 5 15.12 32.53 38.37
C LEU A 5 14.33 32.92 37.11
N THR A 6 14.59 34.09 36.54
CA THR A 6 13.95 34.51 35.28
C THR A 6 14.43 33.68 34.09
N ASP A 7 15.73 33.36 34.02
CA ASP A 7 16.28 32.51 32.95
C ASP A 7 15.78 31.07 33.05
N LEU A 8 15.59 30.55 34.27
CA LEU A 8 15.02 29.21 34.49
C LEU A 8 13.53 29.15 34.13
N ALA A 9 12.77 30.22 34.35
CA ALA A 9 11.34 30.29 34.06
C ALA A 9 11.02 30.51 32.58
N LYS A 10 11.93 31.17 31.84
CA LYS A 10 11.78 31.50 30.41
C LYS A 10 11.35 30.31 29.52
N PRO A 11 12.00 29.13 29.52
CA PRO A 11 11.59 28.01 28.67
C PRO A 11 10.19 27.48 29.01
N TYR A 12 9.78 27.55 30.28
CA TYR A 12 8.44 27.16 30.69
C TYR A 12 7.39 28.15 30.18
N VAL A 13 7.67 29.44 30.27
CA VAL A 13 6.80 30.50 29.75
C VAL A 13 6.67 30.41 28.23
N GLU A 14 7.77 30.23 27.50
CA GLU A 14 7.76 30.03 26.04
C GLU A 14 6.95 28.80 25.63
N LYS A 15 7.12 27.67 26.33
CA LYS A 15 6.34 26.45 26.07
C LYS A 15 4.84 26.67 26.29
N LEU A 16 4.46 27.43 27.33
CA LEU A 16 3.07 27.78 27.59
C LEU A 16 2.50 28.70 26.51
N ILE A 17 3.22 29.75 26.12
CA ILE A 17 2.82 30.68 25.06
C ILE A 17 2.64 29.93 23.73
N ASN A 18 3.62 29.12 23.34
CA ASN A 18 3.55 28.31 22.11
C ASN A 18 2.38 27.32 22.15
N GLY A 19 2.12 26.70 23.30
CA GLY A 19 0.96 25.83 23.49
C GLY A 19 -0.38 26.56 23.34
N VAL A 20 -0.48 27.79 23.83
CA VAL A 20 -1.67 28.63 23.69
C VAL A 20 -1.86 29.08 22.25
N ILE A 21 -0.79 29.51 21.56
CA ILE A 21 -0.83 29.90 20.14
C ILE A 21 -1.24 28.71 19.26
N ALA A 22 -0.65 27.53 19.48
CA ALA A 22 -1.00 26.33 18.74
C ALA A 22 -2.49 25.98 18.92
N LYS A 23 -3.01 26.03 20.15
CA LYS A 23 -4.42 25.75 20.43
C LYS A 23 -5.38 26.83 19.91
N SER A 24 -4.99 28.10 19.95
CA SER A 24 -5.82 29.19 19.42
C SER A 24 -5.86 29.21 17.90
N SER A 25 -4.80 28.71 17.23
CA SER A 25 -4.74 28.61 15.77
C SER A 25 -5.88 27.78 15.17
N TYR A 26 -6.36 26.74 15.86
CA TYR A 26 -7.50 25.93 15.39
C TYR A 26 -8.80 26.75 15.24
N ILE A 27 -8.92 27.86 15.96
CA ILE A 27 -10.08 28.76 15.90
C ILE A 27 -9.79 29.93 14.95
N CYS A 28 -8.68 30.63 15.17
CA CYS A 28 -8.33 31.87 14.47
C CYS A 28 -7.85 31.62 13.03
N CYS A 29 -7.17 30.50 12.79
CA CYS A 29 -6.60 30.13 11.50
C CYS A 29 -7.30 28.91 10.88
N PHE A 30 -8.56 28.64 11.27
CA PHE A 30 -9.33 27.50 10.75
C PHE A 30 -9.34 27.42 9.22
N MET A 31 -9.51 28.57 8.55
CA MET A 31 -9.52 28.63 7.08
C MET A 31 -8.19 28.20 6.47
N CYS A 32 -7.07 28.58 7.09
CA CYS A 32 -5.73 28.15 6.64
C CYS A 32 -5.57 26.64 6.82
N ILE A 33 -5.97 26.11 7.98
CA ILE A 33 -5.90 24.66 8.24
C ILE A 33 -6.76 23.87 7.25
N ALA A 34 -7.97 24.35 6.97
CA ALA A 34 -8.86 23.72 6.00
C ALA A 34 -8.26 23.76 4.58
N LYS A 35 -7.67 24.90 4.18
CA LYS A 35 -6.99 25.04 2.90
C LYS A 35 -5.79 24.10 2.78
N ASP A 36 -4.90 24.08 3.78
CA ASP A 36 -3.75 23.18 3.83
C ASP A 36 -4.17 21.72 3.71
N PHE A 37 -5.26 21.33 4.40
CA PHE A 37 -5.79 19.98 4.33
C PHE A 37 -6.27 19.64 2.92
N GLU A 38 -7.02 20.52 2.26
CA GLU A 38 -7.46 20.29 0.88
C GLU A 38 -6.29 20.22 -0.11
N GLU A 39 -5.24 21.02 0.11
CA GLU A 39 -4.01 20.96 -0.70
C GLU A 39 -3.29 19.60 -0.56
N GLU A 40 -3.10 19.10 0.66
CA GLU A 40 -2.50 17.78 0.87
C GLU A 40 -3.40 16.64 0.40
N LYS A 41 -4.72 16.78 0.55
CA LYS A 41 -5.70 15.83 0.02
C LYS A 41 -5.62 15.73 -1.51
N ALA A 42 -5.52 16.85 -2.21
CA ALA A 42 -5.36 16.85 -3.67
C ALA A 42 -4.06 16.15 -4.10
N ARG A 43 -2.98 16.29 -3.32
CA ARG A 43 -1.73 15.54 -3.58
C ARG A 43 -1.92 14.04 -3.34
N LEU A 44 -2.63 13.66 -2.28
CA LEU A 44 -2.95 12.26 -1.99
C LEU A 44 -3.79 11.64 -3.11
N GLU A 45 -4.75 12.37 -3.69
CA GLU A 45 -5.54 11.89 -4.83
C GLU A 45 -4.64 11.51 -6.02
N VAL A 46 -3.69 12.37 -6.37
CA VAL A 46 -2.72 12.10 -7.45
C VAL A 46 -1.85 10.89 -7.12
N GLU A 47 -1.29 10.82 -5.91
CA GLU A 47 -0.45 9.70 -5.50
C GLU A 47 -1.24 8.38 -5.52
N ARG A 48 -2.49 8.41 -5.04
CA ARG A 48 -3.40 7.26 -5.02
C ARG A 48 -3.74 6.77 -6.41
N THR A 49 -3.95 7.66 -7.39
CA THR A 49 -4.14 7.23 -8.79
C THR A 49 -2.90 6.53 -9.35
N THR A 50 -1.72 7.08 -9.09
CA THR A 50 -0.44 6.48 -9.51
C THR A 50 -0.21 5.12 -8.84
N PHE A 51 -0.53 5.00 -7.55
CA PHE A 51 -0.41 3.76 -6.80
C PHE A 51 -1.33 2.67 -7.35
N LYS A 52 -2.58 3.01 -7.71
CA LYS A 52 -3.50 2.06 -8.38
C LYS A 52 -2.99 1.58 -9.72
N GLN A 53 -2.36 2.46 -10.52
CA GLN A 53 -1.74 2.04 -11.78
C GLN A 53 -0.61 1.03 -11.54
N ARG A 54 0.19 1.21 -10.49
CA ARG A 54 1.24 0.23 -10.13
C ARG A 54 0.66 -1.11 -9.71
N ILE A 55 -0.44 -1.13 -8.93
CA ILE A 55 -1.18 -2.35 -8.59
C ILE A 55 -1.68 -3.05 -9.86
N GLU A 56 -2.25 -2.30 -10.81
CA GLU A 56 -2.72 -2.86 -12.07
C GLU A 56 -1.58 -3.48 -12.89
N VAL A 57 -0.41 -2.82 -12.94
CA VAL A 57 0.78 -3.36 -13.60
C VAL A 57 1.26 -4.66 -12.94
N ALA A 58 1.32 -4.73 -11.61
CA ALA A 58 1.68 -5.94 -10.88
C ALA A 58 0.69 -7.08 -11.19
N THR A 59 -0.61 -6.79 -11.15
CA THR A 59 -1.67 -7.74 -11.48
C THR A 59 -1.54 -8.27 -12.91
N ARG A 60 -1.25 -7.40 -13.89
CA ARG A 60 -1.02 -7.79 -15.30
C ARG A 60 0.22 -8.66 -15.48
N ARG A 61 1.21 -8.55 -14.60
CA ARG A 61 2.40 -9.44 -14.57
C ARG A 61 2.11 -10.79 -13.91
N GLY A 62 0.89 -10.98 -13.39
CA GLY A 62 0.52 -12.17 -12.62
C GLY A 62 1.14 -12.19 -11.23
N GLU A 63 1.58 -11.05 -10.70
CA GLU A 63 2.07 -10.91 -9.33
C GLU A 63 0.91 -10.82 -8.35
N ASP A 64 1.06 -11.44 -7.17
CA ASP A 64 0.11 -11.32 -6.08
C ASP A 64 0.27 -9.96 -5.41
N VAL A 65 -0.80 -9.17 -5.39
CA VAL A 65 -0.81 -7.85 -4.76
C VAL A 65 -0.83 -8.01 -3.25
N GLN A 66 0.10 -7.34 -2.57
CA GLN A 66 0.20 -7.42 -1.12
C GLN A 66 -0.98 -6.75 -0.41
N ALA A 67 -1.40 -7.30 0.74
CA ALA A 67 -2.51 -6.77 1.53
C ALA A 67 -2.27 -5.35 2.07
N ASN A 68 -1.03 -5.01 2.41
CA ASN A 68 -0.64 -3.65 2.84
C ASN A 68 -0.85 -2.61 1.73
N ALA A 69 -0.58 -2.96 0.46
CA ALA A 69 -0.83 -2.10 -0.68
C ALA A 69 -2.33 -1.85 -0.89
N LEU A 70 -3.17 -2.86 -0.66
CA LEU A 70 -4.63 -2.70 -0.69
C LEU A 70 -5.14 -1.83 0.48
N SER A 71 -4.62 -2.06 1.70
CA SER A 71 -4.94 -1.24 2.88
C SER A 71 -4.61 0.23 2.66
N TRP A 72 -3.44 0.51 2.07
CA TRP A 72 -3.00 1.86 1.76
C TRP A 72 -4.00 2.60 0.85
N VAL A 73 -4.50 1.91 -0.18
CA VAL A 73 -5.52 2.48 -1.08
C VAL A 73 -6.83 2.76 -0.35
N GLU A 74 -7.27 1.85 0.52
CA GLU A 74 -8.50 2.00 1.30
C GLU A 74 -8.42 3.18 2.27
N GLU A 75 -7.29 3.33 2.96
CA GLU A 75 -7.02 4.45 3.86
C GLU A 75 -6.96 5.78 3.10
N ALA A 76 -6.30 5.80 1.94
CA ALA A 76 -6.27 6.98 1.08
C ALA A 76 -7.68 7.38 0.63
N ASP A 77 -8.51 6.42 0.25
CA ASP A 77 -9.90 6.67 -0.16
C ASP A 77 -10.75 7.25 0.98
N LYS A 78 -10.57 6.76 2.21
CA LYS A 78 -11.25 7.32 3.40
C LYS A 78 -10.87 8.77 3.67
N LEU A 79 -9.59 9.12 3.52
CA LEU A 79 -9.09 10.48 3.72
C LEU A 79 -9.57 11.42 2.61
N ILE A 80 -9.62 10.94 1.37
CA ILE A 80 -10.14 11.69 0.22
C ILE A 80 -11.65 11.95 0.37
N GLN A 81 -12.41 11.02 0.93
CA GLN A 81 -13.85 11.23 1.17
C GLN A 81 -14.15 12.18 2.34
N GLU A 82 -13.15 12.64 3.09
CA GLU A 82 -13.36 13.59 4.19
C GLU A 82 -13.94 14.91 3.67
N ASP A 83 -15.14 15.25 4.14
CA ASP A 83 -15.81 16.51 3.83
C ASP A 83 -15.38 17.61 4.80
N THR A 84 -14.56 18.56 4.33
CA THR A 84 -14.10 19.69 5.15
C THR A 84 -15.21 20.59 5.68
N LYS A 85 -16.41 20.53 5.09
CA LYS A 85 -17.53 21.45 5.38
C LYS A 85 -18.62 20.87 6.27
N THR A 86 -18.50 19.62 6.75
CA THR A 86 -19.54 19.00 7.58
C THR A 86 -19.79 19.82 8.85
N LYS A 87 -20.89 20.57 8.87
CA LYS A 87 -21.35 21.31 10.05
C LYS A 87 -21.92 20.31 11.06
N GLN A 88 -21.33 20.24 12.23
CA GLN A 88 -21.91 19.49 13.34
C GLN A 88 -23.11 20.31 13.85
N LYS A 89 -24.33 19.75 13.82
CA LYS A 89 -25.51 20.39 14.44
C LYS A 89 -25.22 20.53 15.94
N CYS A 90 -25.14 21.75 16.44
CA CYS A 90 -24.86 22.03 17.86
C CYS A 90 -26.10 22.67 18.49
N PHE A 91 -26.51 22.14 19.64
CA PHE A 91 -27.78 22.45 20.32
C PHE A 91 -27.70 23.58 21.38
N PHE A 92 -26.63 24.38 21.43
CA PHE A 92 -26.43 25.37 22.50
C PHE A 92 -26.14 26.79 21.99
N GLU A 93 -26.85 27.76 22.57
CA GLU A 93 -26.96 29.17 22.15
C GLU A 93 -25.75 30.08 22.45
N PHE A 94 -24.70 29.60 23.12
CA PHE A 94 -23.52 30.42 23.43
C PHE A 94 -22.31 30.08 22.54
N CYS A 95 -22.08 30.93 21.54
CA CYS A 95 -20.95 30.93 20.59
C CYS A 95 -20.66 29.60 19.83
N PRO A 96 -21.58 29.14 18.96
CA PRO A 96 -21.47 27.87 18.22
C PRO A 96 -20.29 27.77 17.25
N HIS A 97 -19.71 28.90 16.81
CA HIS A 97 -18.70 28.89 15.76
C HIS A 97 -17.29 28.51 16.25
N CYS A 98 -16.89 28.94 17.45
CA CYS A 98 -15.51 28.79 17.92
C CYS A 98 -15.20 27.37 18.41
N ILE A 99 -16.09 26.75 19.20
CA ILE A 99 -15.92 25.37 19.67
C ILE A 99 -15.92 24.40 18.49
N TRP A 100 -16.82 24.61 17.52
CA TRP A 100 -16.86 23.82 16.30
C TRP A 100 -15.58 24.00 15.47
N ARG A 101 -15.13 25.25 15.24
CA ARG A 101 -13.85 25.52 14.53
C ARG A 101 -12.68 24.86 15.24
N TYR A 102 -12.61 24.94 16.57
CA TYR A 102 -11.55 24.29 17.33
C TYR A 102 -11.54 22.78 17.10
N ARG A 103 -12.68 22.11 17.31
CA ARG A 103 -12.79 20.66 17.14
C ARG A 103 -12.50 20.23 15.71
N ARG A 104 -13.10 20.91 14.74
CA ARG A 104 -12.93 20.60 13.32
C ARG A 104 -11.51 20.89 12.85
N GLY A 105 -10.94 22.04 13.22
CA GLY A 105 -9.57 22.44 12.89
C GLY A 105 -8.55 21.45 13.45
N LYS A 106 -8.74 20.98 14.69
CA LYS A 106 -7.90 19.92 15.27
C LYS A 106 -7.99 18.60 14.50
N VAL A 107 -9.20 18.18 14.11
CA VAL A 107 -9.39 16.97 13.32
C VAL A 107 -8.71 17.09 11.95
N LEU A 108 -8.90 18.21 11.25
CA LEU A 108 -8.29 18.43 9.93
C LEU A 108 -6.76 18.50 10.01
N ALA A 109 -6.20 19.16 11.04
CA ALA A 109 -4.76 19.19 11.26
C ALA A 109 -4.20 17.77 11.47
N ASN A 110 -4.83 16.97 12.34
CA ASN A 110 -4.41 15.58 12.57
C ASN A 110 -4.51 14.73 11.30
N LYS A 111 -5.61 14.87 10.54
CA LYS A 111 -5.78 14.14 9.27
C LYS A 111 -4.76 14.57 8.23
N LYS A 112 -4.40 15.86 8.17
CA LYS A 112 -3.33 16.36 7.30
C LYS A 112 -1.99 15.69 7.61
N ASP A 113 -1.63 15.59 8.89
CA ASP A 113 -0.39 14.93 9.28
C ASP A 113 -0.42 13.44 8.94
N HIS A 114 -1.57 12.79 9.15
CA HIS A 114 -1.77 11.40 8.75
C HIS A 114 -1.69 11.19 7.22
N ILE A 115 -2.17 12.13 6.40
CA ILE A 115 -1.97 12.08 4.93
C ILE A 115 -0.48 12.05 4.60
N LYS A 116 0.34 12.87 5.28
CA LYS A 116 1.80 12.92 5.02
C LYS A 116 2.47 11.60 5.39
N GLU A 117 2.15 11.06 6.56
CA GLU A 117 2.65 9.75 7.00
C GLU A 117 2.25 8.64 6.01
N LEU A 118 0.99 8.64 5.57
CA LEU A 118 0.49 7.68 4.60
C LEU A 118 1.22 7.80 3.25
N MET A 119 1.48 9.01 2.77
CA MET A 119 2.24 9.24 1.53
C MET A 119 3.70 8.78 1.66
N GLU A 120 4.33 8.95 2.82
CA GLU A 120 5.69 8.47 3.07
C GLU A 120 5.73 6.93 3.09
N ALA A 121 4.82 6.30 3.86
CA ALA A 121 4.69 4.85 3.90
C ALA A 121 4.44 4.26 2.50
N GLY A 122 3.59 4.91 1.69
CA GLY A 122 3.25 4.47 0.33
C GLY A 122 4.45 4.38 -0.62
N LYS A 123 5.49 5.21 -0.42
CA LYS A 123 6.70 5.17 -1.26
C LYS A 123 7.54 3.93 -1.02
N GLU A 124 7.53 3.40 0.19
CA GLU A 124 8.32 2.25 0.61
C GLU A 124 7.58 0.91 0.43
N LEU A 125 6.27 0.96 0.15
CA LEU A 125 5.45 -0.24 -0.02
C LEU A 125 5.85 -1.05 -1.26
N THR A 126 6.11 -2.33 -1.02
CA THR A 126 6.22 -3.32 -2.09
C THR A 126 4.82 -3.74 -2.53
N ILE A 127 4.51 -3.59 -3.82
CA ILE A 127 3.15 -3.73 -4.32
C ILE A 127 2.82 -5.17 -4.73
N GLY A 128 3.70 -5.79 -5.51
CA GLY A 128 3.54 -7.15 -6.00
C GLY A 128 4.62 -8.07 -5.46
N LEU A 129 4.26 -9.33 -5.22
CA LEU A 129 5.21 -10.41 -4.99
C LEU A 129 5.17 -11.37 -6.18
N PRO A 130 6.31 -11.95 -6.57
CA PRO A 130 6.32 -13.01 -7.56
C PRO A 130 5.42 -14.15 -7.10
N THR A 131 4.36 -14.39 -7.85
CA THR A 131 3.47 -15.51 -7.60
C THR A 131 4.22 -16.80 -7.85
N ARG A 132 4.03 -17.79 -6.97
CA ARG A 132 4.56 -19.13 -7.22
C ARG A 132 4.00 -19.60 -8.56
N LEU A 133 4.88 -20.03 -9.46
CA LEU A 133 4.45 -20.69 -10.69
C LEU A 133 3.45 -21.79 -10.30
N PRO A 134 2.33 -21.94 -11.03
CA PRO A 134 1.40 -23.03 -10.77
C PRO A 134 2.22 -24.32 -10.69
N ASP A 135 1.97 -25.10 -9.64
CA ASP A 135 2.66 -26.36 -9.44
C ASP A 135 2.51 -27.16 -10.73
N VAL A 136 3.63 -27.51 -11.35
CA VAL A 136 3.59 -28.38 -12.52
C VAL A 136 3.13 -29.70 -11.96
N GLU A 137 1.87 -30.09 -12.23
CA GLU A 137 1.34 -31.38 -11.80
C GLU A 137 2.31 -32.46 -12.23
N ARG A 138 3.08 -32.97 -11.26
CA ARG A 138 4.04 -34.03 -11.49
C ARG A 138 3.21 -35.30 -11.56
N TYR A 139 2.78 -35.65 -12.78
CA TYR A 139 2.07 -36.89 -13.02
C TYR A 139 2.84 -38.06 -12.39
N SER A 140 2.19 -38.76 -11.46
CA SER A 140 2.74 -39.93 -10.79
C SER A 140 3.16 -40.99 -11.81
N SER A 141 4.29 -41.64 -11.57
CA SER A 141 4.79 -42.77 -12.37
C SER A 141 3.81 -43.95 -12.45
N GLN A 142 2.74 -43.95 -11.65
CA GLN A 142 1.67 -44.94 -11.71
C GLN A 142 0.96 -45.00 -13.07
N HIS A 143 0.98 -43.93 -13.88
CA HIS A 143 0.42 -43.93 -15.24
C HIS A 143 1.44 -44.30 -16.33
N TYR A 144 2.69 -44.62 -15.95
CA TYR A 144 3.70 -45.04 -16.91
C TYR A 144 3.49 -46.51 -17.30
N MET A 145 2.99 -46.74 -18.52
CA MET A 145 2.95 -48.08 -19.10
C MET A 145 4.30 -48.42 -19.74
N HIS A 146 4.98 -49.42 -19.18
CA HIS A 146 6.26 -49.90 -19.71
C HIS A 146 6.04 -50.68 -21.01
N PHE A 147 6.55 -50.14 -22.12
CA PHE A 147 6.57 -50.81 -23.42
C PHE A 147 7.97 -51.37 -23.71
N LYS A 148 8.09 -52.70 -23.80
CA LYS A 148 9.37 -53.37 -24.17
C LYS A 148 9.97 -52.85 -25.48
N SER A 149 9.14 -52.44 -26.44
CA SER A 149 9.59 -51.90 -27.73
C SER A 149 10.32 -50.56 -27.62
N ARG A 150 10.20 -49.86 -26.49
CA ARG A 150 10.80 -48.53 -26.25
C ARG A 150 11.84 -48.52 -25.13
N GLU A 151 12.16 -49.68 -24.55
CA GLU A 151 13.06 -49.81 -23.40
C GLU A 151 14.49 -49.34 -23.72
N SER A 152 15.02 -49.69 -24.90
CA SER A 152 16.34 -49.21 -25.35
C SER A 152 16.39 -47.69 -25.50
N LYS A 153 15.35 -47.10 -26.10
CA LYS A 153 15.24 -45.64 -26.28
C LYS A 153 15.03 -44.91 -24.95
N TYR A 154 14.36 -45.54 -23.99
CA TYR A 154 14.23 -45.02 -22.64
C TYR A 154 15.57 -44.95 -21.91
N ILE A 155 16.38 -46.02 -21.99
CA ILE A 155 17.72 -46.05 -21.38
C ILE A 155 18.63 -44.99 -22.01
N GLU A 156 18.62 -44.88 -23.35
CA GLU A 156 19.35 -43.85 -24.09
C GLU A 156 18.99 -42.43 -23.62
N LEU A 157 17.69 -42.12 -23.50
CA LEU A 157 17.23 -40.83 -22.99
C LEU A 157 17.65 -40.58 -21.54
N LEU A 158 17.60 -41.62 -20.70
CA LEU A 158 17.92 -41.51 -19.28
C LEU A 158 19.41 -41.32 -19.05
N ASP A 159 20.27 -41.86 -19.92
CA ASP A 159 21.70 -41.59 -19.88
C ASP A 159 22.05 -40.21 -20.46
N GLU A 160 21.36 -39.76 -21.52
CA GLU A 160 21.52 -38.41 -22.07
C GLU A 160 21.11 -37.33 -21.04
N LEU A 161 20.08 -37.59 -20.23
CA LEU A 161 19.63 -36.70 -19.14
C LEU A 161 20.61 -36.62 -17.96
N LYS A 162 21.48 -37.63 -17.78
CA LYS A 162 22.52 -37.61 -16.76
C LYS A 162 23.79 -36.89 -17.23
N ASP A 163 23.92 -36.63 -18.53
CA ASP A 163 25.06 -35.92 -19.07
C ASP A 163 24.89 -34.41 -18.88
N ASP A 164 25.70 -33.84 -17.99
CA ASP A 164 25.71 -32.41 -17.68
C ASP A 164 26.10 -31.52 -18.89
N ASN A 165 26.60 -32.12 -19.98
CA ASN A 165 26.91 -31.39 -21.22
C ASN A 165 25.68 -31.20 -22.14
N ASN A 166 24.58 -31.90 -21.87
CA ASN A 166 23.38 -31.89 -22.70
C ASN A 166 22.25 -31.09 -22.04
N TYR A 167 22.01 -29.88 -22.53
CA TYR A 167 21.02 -28.96 -21.97
C TYR A 167 19.61 -29.10 -22.56
N MET A 168 19.45 -29.85 -23.66
CA MET A 168 18.18 -29.98 -24.38
C MET A 168 18.10 -31.30 -25.13
N ILE A 169 16.97 -32.00 -25.00
CA ILE A 169 16.66 -33.23 -25.73
C ILE A 169 15.41 -33.00 -26.57
N GLY A 170 15.53 -33.17 -27.89
CA GLY A 170 14.41 -33.11 -28.83
C GLY A 170 13.83 -34.50 -29.07
N LEU A 171 12.54 -34.69 -28.79
CA LEU A 171 11.81 -35.91 -29.15
C LEU A 171 11.07 -35.69 -30.47
N GLN A 172 11.39 -36.48 -31.49
CA GLN A 172 10.69 -36.49 -32.76
C GLN A 172 9.97 -37.82 -32.95
N GLY A 173 8.63 -37.78 -33.01
CA GLY A 173 7.79 -38.94 -33.26
C GLY A 173 6.96 -38.77 -34.52
N MET A 174 6.71 -39.86 -35.23
CA MET A 174 5.71 -39.90 -36.29
C MET A 174 4.33 -39.87 -35.61
N GLY A 175 3.48 -38.89 -35.96
CA GLY A 175 2.18 -38.72 -35.32
C GLY A 175 1.31 -39.97 -35.44
N ALA A 176 0.92 -40.56 -34.31
CA ALA A 176 -0.06 -41.63 -34.29
C ALA A 176 -1.47 -41.03 -34.43
N GLN A 177 -2.23 -41.46 -35.43
CA GLN A 177 -3.67 -41.22 -35.52
C GLN A 177 -4.39 -42.12 -34.53
N GLU A 178 -4.35 -41.77 -33.26
CA GLU A 178 -5.30 -42.26 -32.26
C GLU A 178 -5.68 -41.09 -31.37
N LYS A 179 -6.91 -40.62 -31.56
CA LYS A 179 -7.60 -39.71 -30.64
C LYS A 179 -7.67 -40.41 -29.28
N LEU A 180 -7.18 -39.77 -28.23
CA LEU A 180 -7.36 -40.25 -26.87
C LEU A 180 -8.13 -39.21 -26.04
N HIS A 181 -9.23 -39.74 -25.48
CA HIS A 181 -9.98 -39.25 -24.34
C HIS A 181 -9.16 -39.30 -23.06
#